data_AF-A0A7K3WEX2-F1
#
_entry.id   AF-A0A7K3WEX2-F1
#
_cell.length_a   1.000
_cell.length_b   1.000
_cell.length_c   1.000
_cell.angle_alpha   90.00
_cell.angle_beta   90.00
_cell.angle_gamma   90.00
#
_symmetry.space_group_name_H-M   'P 1'
#
loop_
_entity.id
_entity.type
_entity.pdbx_description
1 polymer ?
#
loop_
_entity_poly.entity_id
_entity_poly.type
_entity_poly.pdbx_seq_one_letter_code
_entity_poly.pdbx_strand_id
1 'polypeptide(L)'
;MDLLFVCTGNACRSPLAERLLRGWQQRWPTDGDLLEVVSAGTGATAGRPMDADSARALTELGGDATDFASRRLDVRDVARAGLVLTMTRDQRRTVLASVPMALKRTFTVLEAAALVPLADLSGLEQLPLRQRPRALALRLSAARSRRSESRDDDVPDPIGRPFAVHQEVAAQIATALRVLERALLQPGAHAPPIEGASAQPVTALPRPLAELVDDRAGRVGWRVGALVAALVVLLIAGTTLLTRPSTPTSAETAPRTTAPAPSAPPLSLPLPPDPQLMVLGDATTHGVGAQPQSAGWAYEVAVMLGWRTEVHGYPGSGFTTATDINPRTFAQRIADLATRPFVPNVLVLQGGALDAGATAAAISDGVLATVMAARAAWPGVQVVVLGIVSPQPLADELSAVNEAERRGAEAAGVPFVDPVAGGWFTRDSSFRFTASDGEHLNNPGHARVAELFTAALTRLVAAG
;
A
#
# COMPACT_ATOMS: atom_id res chain seq x y z
N MET A 1 -24.27 0.63 -21.94
CA MET A 1 -23.49 0.39 -20.72
C MET A 1 -22.08 0.06 -21.13
N ASP A 2 -21.16 0.96 -20.84
CA ASP A 2 -19.77 0.80 -21.23
C ASP A 2 -19.03 0.02 -20.14
N LEU A 3 -19.27 0.36 -18.87
CA LEU A 3 -18.69 -0.28 -17.68
C LEU A 3 -19.76 -0.61 -16.62
N LEU A 4 -19.73 -1.84 -16.10
CA LEU A 4 -20.64 -2.31 -15.04
C LEU A 4 -19.87 -2.80 -13.82
N PHE A 5 -20.06 -2.16 -12.66
CA PHE A 5 -19.56 -2.63 -11.38
C PHE A 5 -20.58 -3.51 -10.66
N VAL A 6 -20.13 -4.64 -10.11
CA VAL A 6 -21.01 -5.61 -9.45
C VAL A 6 -20.50 -5.94 -8.05
N CYS A 7 -21.36 -5.81 -7.04
CA CYS A 7 -21.11 -6.37 -5.72
C CYS A 7 -22.35 -7.15 -5.22
N THR A 8 -22.42 -7.50 -3.94
CA THR A 8 -23.58 -8.22 -3.41
C THR A 8 -24.79 -7.28 -3.25
N GLY A 9 -24.67 -6.26 -2.39
CA GLY A 9 -25.79 -5.42 -1.98
C GLY A 9 -26.00 -4.14 -2.79
N ASN A 10 -25.04 -3.76 -3.64
CA ASN A 10 -24.99 -2.45 -4.30
C ASN A 10 -25.21 -1.26 -3.37
N ALA A 11 -24.57 -1.31 -2.19
CA ALA A 11 -24.63 -0.25 -1.17
C ALA A 11 -23.24 0.28 -0.76
N CYS A 12 -22.20 -0.57 -0.82
CA CYS A 12 -20.85 -0.21 -0.39
C CYS A 12 -19.87 -0.14 -1.58
N ARG A 13 -19.35 -1.31 -2.02
CA ARG A 13 -18.22 -1.45 -2.94
C ARG A 13 -18.49 -1.04 -4.39
N SER A 14 -19.54 -1.57 -5.02
CA SER A 14 -19.84 -1.23 -6.43
C SER A 14 -20.37 0.20 -6.65
N PRO A 15 -21.18 0.78 -5.74
CA PRO A 15 -21.51 2.21 -5.81
C PRO A 15 -20.28 3.11 -5.65
N LEU A 16 -19.39 2.78 -4.72
CA LEU A 16 -18.15 3.51 -4.52
C LEU A 16 -17.31 3.52 -5.79
N ALA A 17 -17.15 2.38 -6.45
CA ALA A 17 -16.41 2.27 -7.68
C ALA A 17 -17.03 3.08 -8.84
N GLU A 18 -18.35 3.00 -9.00
CA GLU A 18 -19.09 3.78 -10.00
C GLU A 18 -18.92 5.28 -9.78
N ARG A 19 -19.15 5.75 -8.55
CA ARG A 19 -19.16 7.18 -8.23
C ARG A 19 -17.78 7.80 -8.32
N LEU A 20 -16.73 7.09 -7.88
CA LEU A 20 -15.35 7.54 -8.08
C LEU A 20 -15.04 7.71 -9.55
N LEU A 21 -15.27 6.67 -10.37
CA LEU A 21 -14.92 6.75 -11.78
C LEU A 21 -15.73 7.80 -12.54
N ARG A 22 -17.02 7.98 -12.20
CA ARG A 22 -17.88 9.04 -12.75
C ARG A 22 -17.36 10.44 -12.44
N GLY A 23 -16.89 10.68 -11.22
CA GLY A 23 -16.29 11.96 -10.85
C GLY A 23 -14.93 12.16 -11.52
N TRP A 24 -14.13 11.09 -11.60
CA TRP A 24 -12.80 11.14 -12.16
C TRP A 24 -12.77 11.40 -13.66
N GLN A 25 -13.71 10.84 -14.44
CA GLN A 25 -13.77 11.08 -15.88
C GLN A 25 -14.01 12.54 -16.27
N GLN A 26 -14.61 13.35 -15.38
CA GLN A 26 -14.78 14.79 -15.60
C GLN A 26 -13.46 15.56 -15.64
N ARG A 27 -12.37 14.98 -15.13
CA ARG A 27 -11.03 15.60 -15.10
C ARG A 27 -10.22 15.31 -16.36
N TRP A 28 -10.69 14.40 -17.22
CA TRP A 28 -9.99 14.05 -18.45
C TRP A 28 -10.53 14.88 -19.61
N PRO A 29 -9.67 15.34 -20.54
CA PRO A 29 -10.11 16.05 -21.73
C PRO A 29 -10.68 15.02 -22.73
N THR A 30 -11.99 14.77 -22.64
CA THR A 30 -12.69 13.76 -23.46
C THR A 30 -13.62 14.36 -24.52
N ASP A 31 -13.44 15.63 -24.89
CA ASP A 31 -14.28 16.37 -25.84
C ASP A 31 -15.79 16.29 -25.53
N GLY A 32 -16.13 16.17 -24.24
CA GLY A 32 -17.50 16.06 -23.76
C GLY A 32 -18.13 14.67 -23.87
N ASP A 33 -17.45 13.67 -24.43
CA ASP A 33 -17.91 12.27 -24.37
C ASP A 33 -17.55 11.65 -23.01
N LEU A 34 -18.44 10.82 -22.49
CA LEU A 34 -18.31 10.19 -21.16
C LEU A 34 -18.68 8.72 -21.25
N LEU A 35 -17.97 7.89 -20.48
CA LEU A 35 -18.34 6.49 -20.32
C LEU A 35 -19.66 6.39 -19.56
N GLU A 36 -20.55 5.54 -20.05
CA GLU A 36 -21.70 5.09 -19.29
C GLU A 36 -21.23 4.07 -18.23
N VAL A 37 -20.94 4.57 -17.04
CA VAL A 37 -20.49 3.79 -15.87
C VAL A 37 -21.67 3.55 -14.94
N VAL A 38 -22.00 2.29 -14.67
CA VAL A 38 -23.12 1.91 -13.79
C VAL A 38 -22.70 0.86 -12.79
N SER A 39 -23.43 0.74 -11.68
CA SER A 39 -23.30 -0.36 -10.74
C SER A 39 -24.62 -1.09 -10.48
N ALA A 40 -24.50 -2.34 -10.04
CA ALA A 40 -25.61 -3.15 -9.61
C ALA A 40 -25.17 -4.20 -8.58
N GLY A 41 -26.12 -4.93 -8.01
CA GLY A 41 -25.84 -5.96 -7.00
C GLY A 41 -26.56 -7.27 -7.26
N THR A 42 -25.85 -8.39 -7.05
CA THR A 42 -26.39 -9.75 -7.24
C THR A 42 -27.52 -10.09 -6.27
N GLY A 43 -27.55 -9.44 -5.10
CA GLY A 43 -28.57 -9.58 -4.05
C GLY A 43 -29.09 -8.24 -3.53
N ALA A 44 -29.01 -7.17 -4.33
CA ALA A 44 -29.38 -5.84 -3.89
C ALA A 44 -30.88 -5.72 -3.56
N THR A 45 -31.22 -4.89 -2.59
CA THR A 45 -32.58 -4.33 -2.48
C THR A 45 -32.57 -3.02 -3.24
N ALA A 46 -33.48 -2.82 -4.20
CA ALA A 46 -33.49 -1.61 -5.03
C ALA A 46 -33.93 -0.37 -4.24
N GLY A 47 -33.43 0.81 -4.62
CA GLY A 47 -33.86 2.09 -4.07
C GLY A 47 -33.25 2.49 -2.73
N ARG A 48 -32.27 1.74 -2.22
CA ARG A 48 -31.57 2.11 -0.99
C ARG A 48 -30.43 3.09 -1.28
N PRO A 49 -30.15 4.04 -0.38
CA PRO A 49 -28.95 4.86 -0.48
C PRO A 49 -27.69 4.02 -0.34
N MET A 50 -26.53 4.64 -0.61
CA MET A 50 -25.26 4.05 -0.22
C MET A 50 -25.23 3.85 1.31
N ASP A 51 -24.49 2.84 1.72
CA ASP A 51 -24.13 2.67 3.13
C ASP A 51 -23.40 3.93 3.64
N ALA A 52 -23.74 4.39 4.85
CA ALA A 52 -23.29 5.68 5.34
C ALA A 52 -21.77 5.77 5.51
N ASP A 53 -21.13 4.70 5.97
CA ASP A 53 -19.68 4.65 6.16
C ASP A 53 -18.96 4.53 4.81
N SER A 54 -19.49 3.76 3.86
CA SER A 54 -18.97 3.74 2.49
C SER A 54 -19.20 5.06 1.74
N ALA A 55 -20.31 5.76 1.99
CA ALA A 55 -20.58 7.09 1.44
C ALA A 55 -19.58 8.11 2.01
N ARG A 56 -19.30 8.05 3.31
CA ARG A 56 -18.28 8.91 3.94
C ARG A 56 -16.89 8.63 3.36
N ALA A 57 -16.49 7.36 3.24
CA ALA A 57 -15.21 6.99 2.65
C ALA A 57 -15.10 7.39 1.16
N LEU A 58 -16.20 7.31 0.41
CA LEU A 58 -16.27 7.82 -0.97
C LEU A 58 -16.01 9.34 -1.02
N THR A 59 -16.64 10.10 -0.13
CA THR A 59 -16.46 11.56 -0.06
C THR A 59 -15.03 11.96 0.31
N GLU A 60 -14.39 11.23 1.23
CA GLU A 60 -12.97 11.43 1.58
C GLU A 60 -12.03 11.26 0.38
N LEU A 61 -12.41 10.42 -0.58
CA LEU A 61 -11.68 10.20 -1.83
C LEU A 61 -12.08 11.18 -2.96
N GLY A 62 -12.88 12.19 -2.64
CA GLY A 62 -13.37 13.22 -3.58
C GLY A 62 -14.49 12.74 -4.49
N GLY A 63 -15.20 11.67 -4.13
CA GLY A 63 -16.40 11.21 -4.82
C GLY A 63 -17.68 11.83 -4.26
N ASP A 64 -18.80 11.60 -4.96
CA ASP A 64 -20.12 12.11 -4.58
C ASP A 64 -21.13 10.97 -4.38
N ALA A 65 -21.62 10.84 -3.15
CA ALA A 65 -22.58 9.83 -2.74
C ALA A 65 -24.05 10.27 -2.92
N THR A 66 -24.31 11.53 -3.25
CA THR A 66 -25.67 12.08 -3.34
C THR A 66 -26.47 11.44 -4.47
N ASP A 67 -27.79 11.39 -4.29
CA ASP A 67 -28.75 10.85 -5.26
C ASP A 67 -28.39 9.43 -5.77
N PHE A 68 -27.76 8.61 -4.92
CA PHE A 68 -27.53 7.20 -5.21
C PHE A 68 -28.72 6.35 -4.77
N ALA A 69 -29.14 5.46 -5.67
CA ALA A 69 -30.13 4.44 -5.40
C ALA A 69 -29.61 3.09 -5.88
N SER A 70 -29.54 2.12 -4.97
CA SER A 70 -29.12 0.76 -5.26
C SER A 70 -30.02 0.11 -6.30
N ARG A 71 -29.44 -0.80 -7.09
CA ARG A 71 -30.11 -1.49 -8.20
C ARG A 71 -29.76 -2.97 -8.20
N ARG A 72 -30.76 -3.81 -8.50
CA ARG A 72 -30.54 -5.25 -8.74
C ARG A 72 -29.82 -5.45 -10.07
N LEU A 73 -28.90 -6.41 -10.09
CA LEU A 73 -28.24 -6.83 -11.30
C LEU A 73 -29.24 -7.50 -12.24
N ASP A 74 -29.39 -6.95 -13.44
CA ASP A 74 -30.13 -7.56 -14.53
C ASP A 74 -29.16 -8.30 -15.48
N VAL A 75 -29.55 -9.48 -15.95
CA VAL A 75 -28.83 -10.25 -16.97
C VAL A 75 -28.57 -9.44 -18.25
N ARG A 76 -29.52 -8.57 -18.63
CA ARG A 76 -29.41 -7.68 -19.78
C ARG A 76 -28.29 -6.66 -19.62
N ASP A 77 -28.02 -6.21 -18.39
CA ASP A 77 -26.94 -5.27 -18.11
C ASP A 77 -25.58 -5.93 -18.33
N VAL A 78 -25.41 -7.15 -17.82
CA VAL A 78 -24.20 -7.96 -18.03
C VAL A 78 -23.98 -8.27 -19.51
N ALA A 79 -25.05 -8.60 -20.24
CA ALA A 79 -24.97 -8.91 -21.66
C ALA A 79 -24.51 -7.71 -22.51
N ARG A 80 -24.99 -6.50 -22.16
CA ARG A 80 -24.68 -5.26 -22.89
C ARG A 80 -23.36 -4.62 -22.48
N ALA A 81 -22.88 -4.85 -21.27
CA ALA A 81 -21.67 -4.23 -20.75
C ALA A 81 -20.43 -4.56 -21.60
N GLY A 82 -19.66 -3.52 -21.93
CA GLY A 82 -18.35 -3.65 -22.58
C GLY A 82 -17.33 -4.33 -21.66
N LEU A 83 -17.34 -3.96 -20.39
CA LEU A 83 -16.53 -4.53 -19.31
C LEU A 83 -17.37 -4.65 -18.02
N VAL A 84 -17.27 -5.79 -17.34
CA VAL A 84 -17.93 -6.09 -16.06
C VAL A 84 -16.86 -6.33 -15.00
N LEU A 85 -16.93 -5.56 -13.90
CA LEU A 85 -15.98 -5.62 -12.81
C LEU A 85 -16.70 -6.01 -11.52
N THR A 86 -16.42 -7.20 -11.01
CA THR A 86 -16.95 -7.67 -9.73
C THR A 86 -15.99 -7.34 -8.59
N MET A 87 -16.49 -7.35 -7.35
CA MET A 87 -15.63 -7.16 -6.18
C MET A 87 -14.97 -8.47 -5.73
N THR A 88 -15.62 -9.61 -5.98
CA THR A 88 -15.08 -10.93 -5.64
C THR A 88 -15.24 -11.94 -6.78
N ARG A 89 -14.48 -13.02 -6.71
CA ARG A 89 -14.53 -14.19 -7.61
C ARG A 89 -15.84 -14.94 -7.49
N ASP A 90 -16.43 -15.00 -6.30
CA ASP A 90 -17.76 -15.59 -6.11
C ASP A 90 -18.83 -14.78 -6.84
N GLN A 91 -18.77 -13.45 -6.77
CA GLN A 91 -19.66 -12.58 -7.58
C GLN A 91 -19.41 -12.77 -9.07
N ARG A 92 -18.14 -12.89 -9.50
CA ARG A 92 -17.80 -13.23 -10.90
C ARG A 92 -18.42 -14.57 -11.30
N ARG A 93 -18.36 -15.59 -10.44
CA ARG A 93 -18.98 -16.91 -10.68
C ARG A 93 -20.49 -16.78 -10.83
N THR A 94 -21.17 -16.01 -9.97
CA THR A 94 -22.62 -15.74 -10.08
C THR A 94 -22.98 -15.05 -11.39
N VAL A 95 -22.21 -14.02 -11.78
CA VAL A 95 -22.40 -13.31 -13.06
C VAL A 95 -22.25 -14.27 -14.24
N LEU A 96 -21.20 -15.09 -14.25
CA LEU A 96 -20.90 -16.02 -15.35
C LEU A 96 -21.82 -17.24 -15.40
N ALA A 97 -22.38 -17.67 -14.27
CA ALA A 97 -23.42 -18.68 -14.24
C ALA A 97 -24.70 -18.20 -14.97
N SER A 98 -24.99 -16.91 -14.90
CA SER A 98 -26.16 -16.30 -15.55
C SER A 98 -25.87 -15.91 -17.01
N VAL A 99 -24.65 -15.44 -17.30
CA VAL A 99 -24.22 -15.01 -18.64
C VAL A 99 -22.85 -15.58 -19.00
N PRO A 100 -22.75 -16.86 -19.39
CA PRO A 100 -21.47 -17.51 -19.69
C PRO A 100 -20.66 -16.81 -20.79
N MET A 101 -21.34 -16.23 -21.78
CA MET A 101 -20.71 -15.50 -22.89
C MET A 101 -20.00 -14.20 -22.47
N ALA A 102 -20.16 -13.76 -21.22
CA ALA A 102 -19.45 -12.61 -20.67
C ALA A 102 -18.05 -12.97 -20.14
N LEU A 103 -17.59 -14.23 -20.20
CA LEU A 103 -16.31 -14.68 -19.64
C LEU A 103 -15.10 -13.79 -19.98
N LYS A 104 -14.97 -13.38 -21.25
CA LYS A 104 -13.88 -12.53 -21.75
C LYS A 104 -14.00 -11.06 -21.34
N ARG A 105 -15.11 -10.70 -20.71
CA ARG A 105 -15.47 -9.33 -20.31
C ARG A 105 -15.75 -9.17 -18.83
N THR A 106 -15.63 -10.23 -18.04
CA THR A 106 -15.89 -10.21 -16.59
C THR A 106 -14.63 -10.56 -15.81
N PHE A 107 -14.22 -9.66 -14.92
CA PHE A 107 -13.03 -9.78 -14.07
C PHE A 107 -13.40 -9.33 -12.66
N THR A 108 -12.64 -9.71 -11.63
CA THR A 108 -12.67 -8.90 -10.40
C THR A 108 -11.95 -7.57 -10.64
N VAL A 109 -12.25 -6.54 -9.86
CA VAL A 109 -11.62 -5.21 -10.02
C VAL A 109 -10.10 -5.28 -9.81
N LEU A 110 -9.62 -6.08 -8.86
CA LEU A 110 -8.19 -6.27 -8.58
C LEU A 110 -7.52 -7.10 -9.67
N GLU A 111 -8.16 -8.18 -10.15
CA GLU A 111 -7.70 -8.97 -11.29
C GLU A 111 -7.52 -8.08 -12.53
N ALA A 112 -8.52 -7.26 -12.84
CA ALA A 112 -8.49 -6.37 -13.99
C ALA A 112 -7.33 -5.37 -13.92
N ALA A 113 -7.17 -4.69 -12.78
CA ALA A 113 -6.08 -3.73 -12.56
C ALA A 113 -4.70 -4.39 -12.70
N ALA A 114 -4.54 -5.60 -12.14
CA ALA A 114 -3.27 -6.31 -12.20
C ALA A 114 -2.95 -6.92 -13.58
N LEU A 115 -3.95 -7.08 -14.45
CA LEU A 115 -3.76 -7.52 -15.84
C LEU A 115 -3.37 -6.37 -16.79
N VAL A 116 -3.69 -5.12 -16.45
CA VAL A 116 -3.33 -3.93 -17.25
C VAL A 116 -1.84 -3.92 -17.64
N PRO A 117 -0.87 -4.05 -16.72
CA PRO A 117 0.56 -4.02 -17.09
C PRO A 117 1.03 -5.21 -17.94
N LEU A 118 0.23 -6.28 -18.03
CA LEU A 118 0.56 -7.49 -18.79
C LEU A 118 -0.09 -7.51 -20.18
N ALA A 119 -1.06 -6.62 -20.41
CA ALA A 119 -1.85 -6.54 -21.62
C ALA A 119 -1.22 -5.58 -22.64
N ASP A 120 -1.38 -5.91 -23.92
CA ASP A 120 -1.04 -4.97 -24.99
C ASP A 120 -2.13 -3.91 -25.10
N LEU A 121 -1.82 -2.69 -24.65
CA LEU A 121 -2.71 -1.55 -24.67
C LEU A 121 -2.47 -0.60 -25.86
N SER A 122 -1.59 -0.96 -26.79
CA SER A 122 -1.24 -0.13 -27.94
C SER A 122 -2.49 0.27 -28.75
N GLY A 123 -2.65 1.57 -29.00
CA GLY A 123 -3.76 2.12 -29.79
C GLY A 123 -5.13 2.04 -29.11
N LEU A 124 -5.22 1.64 -27.84
CA LEU A 124 -6.49 1.67 -27.09
C LEU A 124 -6.99 3.11 -26.94
N GLU A 125 -6.07 4.04 -26.72
CA GLU A 125 -6.28 5.48 -26.60
C GLU A 125 -6.70 6.16 -27.91
N GLN A 126 -6.61 5.47 -29.04
CA GLN A 126 -7.07 5.95 -30.34
C GLN A 126 -8.53 5.54 -30.63
N LEU A 127 -9.07 4.57 -29.88
CA LEU A 127 -10.45 4.15 -30.05
C LEU A 127 -11.43 5.19 -29.46
N PRO A 128 -12.65 5.31 -30.03
CA PRO A 128 -13.72 6.09 -29.42
C PRO A 128 -13.94 5.65 -27.97
N LEU A 129 -14.14 6.61 -27.07
CA LEU A 129 -14.14 6.39 -25.62
C LEU A 129 -15.05 5.22 -25.22
N ARG A 130 -16.29 5.20 -25.73
CA ARG A 130 -17.30 4.15 -25.47
C ARG A 130 -16.91 2.74 -25.94
N GLN A 131 -15.98 2.62 -26.88
CA GLN A 131 -15.49 1.33 -27.37
C GLN A 131 -14.32 0.77 -26.53
N ARG A 132 -13.63 1.64 -25.79
CA ARG A 132 -12.43 1.28 -25.02
C ARG A 132 -12.69 0.22 -23.95
N PRO A 133 -13.78 0.24 -23.17
CA PRO A 133 -14.02 -0.82 -22.17
C PRO A 133 -14.08 -2.22 -22.78
N ARG A 134 -14.75 -2.37 -23.93
CA ARG A 134 -14.83 -3.66 -24.62
C ARG A 134 -13.48 -4.10 -25.19
N ALA A 135 -12.73 -3.16 -25.77
CA ALA A 135 -11.39 -3.45 -26.29
C ALA A 135 -10.41 -3.82 -25.16
N LEU A 136 -10.41 -3.06 -24.07
CA LEU A 136 -9.62 -3.33 -22.87
C LEU A 136 -9.95 -4.72 -22.32
N ALA A 137 -11.23 -5.04 -22.14
CA ALA A 137 -11.66 -6.35 -21.65
C ALA A 137 -11.07 -7.52 -22.46
N LEU A 138 -11.10 -7.43 -23.79
CA LEU A 138 -10.54 -8.47 -24.65
C LEU A 138 -9.01 -8.57 -24.53
N ARG A 139 -8.31 -7.44 -24.40
CA ARG A 139 -6.85 -7.38 -24.20
C ARG A 139 -6.45 -7.96 -22.83
N LEU A 140 -7.17 -7.61 -21.77
CA LEU A 140 -6.98 -8.21 -20.44
C LEU A 140 -7.25 -9.71 -20.46
N SER A 141 -8.31 -10.15 -21.16
CA SER A 141 -8.63 -11.57 -21.29
C SER A 141 -7.53 -12.36 -22.02
N ALA A 142 -6.85 -11.75 -22.99
CA ALA A 142 -5.72 -12.36 -23.68
C ALA A 142 -4.45 -12.40 -22.80
N ALA A 143 -4.29 -11.42 -21.90
CA ALA A 143 -3.17 -11.36 -20.96
C ALA A 143 -3.32 -12.31 -19.76
N ARG A 144 -4.51 -12.88 -19.51
CA ARG A 144 -4.77 -13.78 -18.36
C ARG A 144 -3.78 -14.91 -18.21
N SER A 145 -3.36 -15.55 -19.31
CA SER A 145 -2.40 -16.67 -19.27
C SER A 145 -0.99 -16.24 -18.85
N ARG A 146 -0.69 -14.94 -18.85
CA ARG A 146 0.60 -14.37 -18.43
C ARG A 146 0.63 -14.07 -16.93
N ARG A 147 -0.50 -14.21 -16.23
CA ARG A 147 -0.64 -13.98 -14.79
C ARG A 147 -0.85 -15.32 -14.09
N SER A 148 -0.07 -15.58 -13.04
CA SER A 148 -0.39 -16.65 -12.09
C SER A 148 -1.67 -16.31 -11.34
N GLU A 149 -2.61 -17.25 -11.23
CA GLU A 149 -3.84 -17.04 -10.47
C GLU A 149 -3.51 -16.66 -9.01
N SER A 150 -4.14 -15.59 -8.51
CA SER A 150 -3.96 -15.12 -7.14
C SER A 150 -5.19 -15.41 -6.30
N ARG A 151 -4.98 -15.76 -5.02
CA ARG A 151 -6.07 -15.85 -4.05
C ARG A 151 -6.54 -14.48 -3.53
N ASP A 152 -5.80 -13.42 -3.84
CA ASP A 152 -5.98 -12.07 -3.30
C ASP A 152 -6.71 -11.12 -4.28
N ASP A 153 -7.43 -11.68 -5.25
CA ASP A 153 -8.19 -10.91 -6.25
C ASP A 153 -9.56 -10.42 -5.74
N ASP A 154 -9.87 -10.66 -4.45
CA ASP A 154 -11.15 -10.34 -3.81
C ASP A 154 -11.06 -9.09 -2.94
N VAL A 155 -12.01 -8.16 -3.11
CA VAL A 155 -12.20 -7.01 -2.22
C VAL A 155 -13.11 -7.43 -1.04
N PRO A 156 -12.63 -7.34 0.22
CA PRO A 156 -13.39 -7.71 1.42
C PRO A 156 -14.74 -7.00 1.51
N ASP A 157 -15.75 -7.64 2.11
CA ASP A 157 -17.06 -7.01 2.33
C ASP A 157 -17.04 -6.12 3.58
N PRO A 158 -17.20 -4.79 3.48
CA PRO A 158 -17.13 -3.92 4.65
C PRO A 158 -18.44 -3.90 5.45
N ILE A 159 -19.52 -4.52 4.97
CA ILE A 159 -20.84 -4.38 5.60
C ILE A 159 -20.83 -4.75 7.11
N GLY A 160 -21.36 -3.85 7.93
CA GLY A 160 -21.41 -4.02 9.39
C GLY A 160 -20.05 -3.99 10.08
N ARG A 161 -18.98 -3.59 9.38
CA ARG A 161 -17.64 -3.42 9.92
C ARG A 161 -17.44 -1.97 10.38
N PRO A 162 -16.43 -1.69 11.23
CA PRO A 162 -16.09 -0.33 11.61
C PRO A 162 -15.68 0.51 10.39
N PHE A 163 -15.88 1.82 10.46
CA PHE A 163 -15.55 2.77 9.39
C PHE A 163 -14.14 2.60 8.81
N ALA A 164 -13.13 2.29 9.63
CA ALA A 164 -11.76 2.04 9.16
C ALA A 164 -11.72 0.96 8.06
N VAL A 165 -12.51 -0.11 8.18
CA VAL A 165 -12.60 -1.16 7.16
C VAL A 165 -13.28 -0.64 5.88
N HIS A 166 -14.26 0.27 6.00
CA HIS A 166 -14.84 0.92 4.84
C HIS A 166 -13.82 1.82 4.12
N GLN A 167 -12.94 2.51 4.86
CA GLN A 167 -11.85 3.31 4.30
C GLN A 167 -10.80 2.44 3.60
N GLU A 168 -10.38 1.32 4.20
CA GLU A 168 -9.45 0.37 3.59
C GLU A 168 -10.00 -0.20 2.28
N VAL A 169 -11.25 -0.65 2.30
CA VAL A 169 -11.94 -1.16 1.10
C VAL A 169 -12.08 -0.07 0.04
N ALA A 170 -12.41 1.16 0.44
CA ALA A 170 -12.49 2.31 -0.45
C ALA A 170 -11.14 2.61 -1.12
N ALA A 171 -10.06 2.64 -0.35
CA ALA A 171 -8.70 2.87 -0.84
C ALA A 171 -8.22 1.76 -1.78
N GLN A 172 -8.51 0.49 -1.46
CA GLN A 172 -8.18 -0.65 -2.30
C GLN A 172 -8.90 -0.57 -3.66
N ILE A 173 -10.20 -0.29 -3.67
CA ILE A 173 -10.98 -0.08 -4.89
C ILE A 173 -10.43 1.12 -5.67
N ALA A 174 -10.21 2.26 -5.01
CA ALA A 174 -9.69 3.45 -5.66
C ALA A 174 -8.34 3.20 -6.35
N THR A 175 -7.43 2.49 -5.68
CA THR A 175 -6.10 2.14 -6.22
C THR A 175 -6.23 1.32 -7.51
N ALA A 176 -7.05 0.27 -7.50
CA ALA A 176 -7.30 -0.55 -8.68
C ALA A 176 -7.97 0.27 -9.80
N LEU A 177 -8.91 1.15 -9.45
CA LEU A 177 -9.58 2.02 -10.40
C LEU A 177 -8.66 3.05 -11.03
N ARG A 178 -7.62 3.55 -10.35
CA ARG A 178 -6.66 4.48 -10.97
C ARG A 178 -5.93 3.87 -12.15
N VAL A 179 -5.61 2.58 -12.07
CA VAL A 179 -4.98 1.84 -13.16
C VAL A 179 -5.95 1.74 -14.36
N LEU A 180 -7.21 1.40 -14.09
CA LEU A 180 -8.25 1.27 -15.11
C LEU A 180 -8.67 2.62 -15.69
N GLU A 181 -8.75 3.66 -14.87
CA GLU A 181 -9.03 5.05 -15.24
C GLU A 181 -8.01 5.51 -16.28
N ARG A 182 -6.71 5.34 -16.01
CA ARG A 182 -5.65 5.70 -16.98
C ARG A 182 -5.78 4.90 -18.27
N ALA A 183 -5.96 3.59 -18.19
CA ALA A 183 -6.10 2.75 -19.38
C ALA A 183 -7.32 3.12 -20.24
N LEU A 184 -8.43 3.54 -19.62
CA LEU A 184 -9.67 3.86 -20.32
C LEU A 184 -9.73 5.31 -20.80
N LEU A 185 -9.29 6.25 -19.97
CA LEU A 185 -9.59 7.68 -20.15
C LEU A 185 -8.39 8.49 -20.64
N GLN A 186 -7.18 7.93 -20.63
CA GLN A 186 -6.01 8.65 -21.12
C GLN A 186 -6.20 9.01 -22.61
N PRO A 187 -6.00 10.28 -22.99
CA PRO A 187 -6.02 10.69 -24.38
C PRO A 187 -4.85 10.05 -25.13
N GLY A 188 -5.07 9.71 -26.39
CA GLY A 188 -3.95 9.51 -27.29
C GLY A 188 -3.18 10.80 -27.45
N ALA A 189 -1.85 10.72 -27.53
CA ALA A 189 -1.05 11.82 -28.02
C ALA A 189 -1.65 12.21 -29.38
N HIS A 190 -2.24 13.41 -29.47
CA HIS A 190 -2.74 13.93 -30.73
C HIS A 190 -1.56 13.94 -31.70
N ALA A 191 -1.52 13.01 -32.65
CA ALA A 191 -0.93 13.33 -33.93
C ALA A 191 -1.74 14.53 -34.47
N PRO A 192 -1.09 15.61 -34.93
CA PRO A 192 -1.80 16.81 -35.34
C PRO A 192 -2.84 16.43 -36.42
N PRO A 193 -4.03 17.07 -36.41
CA PRO A 193 -4.93 16.98 -37.53
C PRO A 193 -4.18 17.49 -38.77
N ILE A 194 -4.31 16.77 -39.88
CA ILE A 194 -3.93 17.27 -41.19
C ILE A 194 -4.66 18.61 -41.38
N GLU A 195 -3.89 19.61 -41.83
CA GLU A 195 -4.21 21.03 -41.98
C GLU A 195 -5.65 21.34 -42.40
N GLY A 196 -6.25 22.33 -41.74
CA GLY A 196 -7.33 23.13 -42.33
C GLY A 196 -8.52 23.43 -41.42
N ALA A 197 -8.36 24.32 -40.42
CA ALA A 197 -9.41 25.26 -40.02
C ALA A 197 -8.87 26.29 -39.01
N SER A 198 -9.27 27.53 -39.19
CA SER A 198 -8.75 28.78 -38.62
C SER A 198 -8.97 28.97 -37.11
N ALA A 199 -8.02 29.70 -36.52
CA ALA A 199 -8.01 30.20 -35.15
C ALA A 199 -9.06 31.29 -34.84
N GLN A 200 -9.52 31.32 -33.58
CA GLN A 200 -9.95 32.53 -32.85
C GLN A 200 -9.50 32.40 -31.38
N PRO A 201 -8.94 33.44 -30.74
CA PRO A 201 -8.52 33.39 -29.33
C PRO A 201 -9.62 33.90 -28.41
N VAL A 202 -9.75 33.33 -27.20
CA VAL A 202 -10.57 33.91 -26.14
C VAL A 202 -9.72 34.21 -24.91
N THR A 203 -9.87 35.46 -24.51
CA THR A 203 -9.35 36.31 -23.43
C THR A 203 -9.29 35.74 -22.01
N ALA A 204 -8.44 36.38 -21.20
CA ALA A 204 -8.02 36.00 -19.85
C ALA A 204 -8.91 36.47 -18.67
N LEU A 205 -8.99 35.60 -17.64
CA LEU A 205 -8.89 35.79 -16.16
C LEU A 205 -9.91 36.66 -15.37
N PRO A 206 -10.23 36.38 -14.07
CA PRO A 206 -9.27 36.34 -12.94
C PRO A 206 -9.47 35.28 -11.81
N ARG A 207 -8.52 35.33 -10.84
CA ARG A 207 -8.20 34.41 -9.70
C ARG A 207 -9.13 34.54 -8.43
N PRO A 208 -8.73 34.09 -7.20
CA PRO A 208 -9.20 32.88 -6.53
C PRO A 208 -10.01 33.15 -5.23
N LEU A 209 -10.73 32.15 -4.72
CA LEU A 209 -11.32 32.19 -3.38
C LEU A 209 -10.45 31.45 -2.37
N ALA A 210 -9.62 32.21 -1.66
CA ALA A 210 -9.31 31.94 -0.27
C ALA A 210 -10.44 32.52 0.60
N GLU A 211 -10.57 32.02 1.83
CA GLU A 211 -11.56 32.36 2.87
C GLU A 211 -12.86 31.53 2.88
N LEU A 212 -12.82 30.45 3.65
CA LEU A 212 -13.84 30.18 4.67
C LEU A 212 -13.25 29.24 5.74
N VAL A 213 -12.61 29.86 6.73
CA VAL A 213 -12.33 29.28 8.05
C VAL A 213 -13.26 29.97 9.04
N ASP A 214 -14.15 29.19 9.63
CA ASP A 214 -14.80 29.45 10.92
C ASP A 214 -15.23 28.04 11.41
N ASP A 215 -14.52 27.37 12.31
CA ASP A 215 -14.23 27.64 13.72
C ASP A 215 -15.48 27.84 14.60
N ARG A 216 -16.19 26.74 14.88
CA ARG A 216 -16.82 26.43 16.19
C ARG A 216 -17.58 25.10 16.16
N ALA A 217 -16.98 24.07 16.75
CA ALA A 217 -17.70 23.04 17.52
C ALA A 217 -16.73 22.31 18.46
N GLY A 218 -16.17 23.05 19.41
CA GLY A 218 -15.45 22.48 20.53
C GLY A 218 -16.38 21.90 21.60
N ARG A 219 -15.89 20.84 22.25
CA ARG A 219 -16.16 20.43 23.65
C ARG A 219 -17.36 19.51 23.93
N VAL A 220 -17.29 18.25 23.50
CA VAL A 220 -17.92 17.11 24.23
C VAL A 220 -17.08 15.80 24.23
N GLY A 221 -16.11 15.61 23.33
CA GLY A 221 -15.43 14.30 23.16
C GLY A 221 -14.32 13.91 24.16
N TRP A 222 -13.73 14.84 24.91
CA TRP A 222 -12.49 14.54 25.66
C TRP A 222 -12.72 13.81 27.00
N ARG A 223 -13.93 13.88 27.57
CA ARG A 223 -14.22 13.26 28.89
C ARG A 223 -14.55 11.76 28.82
N VAL A 224 -14.93 11.26 27.65
CA VAL A 224 -15.27 9.83 27.45
C VAL A 224 -14.01 9.01 27.12
N GLY A 225 -13.06 9.59 26.36
CA GLY A 225 -11.79 8.92 26.03
C GLY A 225 -10.86 8.68 27.24
N ALA A 226 -10.85 9.61 28.21
CA ALA A 226 -10.02 9.47 29.41
C ALA A 226 -10.50 8.36 30.38
N LEU A 227 -11.81 8.08 30.41
CA LEU A 227 -12.40 7.04 31.25
C LEU A 227 -12.17 5.62 30.69
N VAL A 228 -12.10 5.48 29.36
CA VAL A 228 -11.81 4.20 28.70
C VAL A 228 -10.32 3.84 28.84
N ALA A 229 -9.41 4.82 28.76
CA ALA A 229 -7.97 4.60 28.94
C ALA A 229 -7.62 4.18 30.39
N ALA A 230 -8.28 4.75 31.41
CA ALA A 230 -8.04 4.38 32.81
C ALA A 230 -8.49 2.94 33.16
N LEU A 231 -9.54 2.43 32.48
CA LEU A 231 -10.06 1.08 32.73
C LEU A 231 -9.13 -0.01 32.16
N VAL A 232 -8.47 0.26 31.04
CA VAL A 232 -7.51 -0.66 30.40
C VAL A 232 -6.22 -0.77 31.22
N VAL A 233 -5.76 0.33 31.82
CA VAL A 233 -4.55 0.33 32.68
C VAL A 233 -4.76 -0.46 33.99
N LEU A 234 -5.96 -0.41 34.58
CA LEU A 234 -6.28 -1.17 35.79
C LEU A 234 -6.43 -2.69 35.53
N LEU A 235 -6.88 -3.08 34.34
CA LEU A 235 -6.97 -4.49 33.93
C LEU A 235 -5.59 -5.12 33.68
N ILE A 236 -4.60 -4.34 33.21
CA ILE A 236 -3.22 -4.80 32.99
C ILE A 236 -2.44 -4.88 34.32
N ALA A 237 -2.70 -3.96 35.26
CA ALA A 237 -2.07 -3.98 36.59
C ALA A 237 -2.60 -5.12 37.50
N GLY A 238 -3.83 -5.60 37.27
CA GLY A 238 -4.44 -6.70 38.03
C GLY A 238 -3.84 -8.09 37.76
N THR A 239 -3.16 -8.28 36.63
CA THR A 239 -2.60 -9.59 36.22
C THR A 239 -1.13 -9.79 36.58
N THR A 240 -0.42 -8.77 37.09
CA THR A 240 1.00 -8.88 37.47
C THR A 240 1.24 -9.13 38.97
N LEU A 241 0.19 -9.20 39.80
CA LEU A 241 0.28 -9.70 41.16
C LEU A 241 0.10 -11.22 41.20
N LEU A 242 1.15 -11.99 40.86
CA LEU A 242 1.33 -13.40 41.33
C LEU A 242 2.70 -14.00 40.91
N THR A 243 3.79 -13.23 40.97
CA THR A 243 5.14 -13.80 40.92
C THR A 243 6.00 -13.21 42.03
N ARG A 244 6.38 -14.06 43.00
CA ARG A 244 7.28 -13.71 44.11
C ARG A 244 8.69 -13.41 43.58
N PRO A 245 9.36 -12.31 44.00
CA PRO A 245 10.75 -12.12 43.69
C PRO A 245 11.64 -12.95 44.64
N SER A 246 12.55 -13.72 44.07
CA SER A 246 13.71 -14.26 44.77
C SER A 246 14.77 -13.15 44.87
N THR A 247 15.26 -12.88 46.08
CA THR A 247 16.38 -11.97 46.35
C THR A 247 17.68 -12.51 45.77
N PRO A 248 18.45 -11.72 44.99
CA PRO A 248 19.89 -11.91 44.90
C PRO A 248 20.60 -10.93 45.84
N THR A 249 21.43 -11.53 46.68
CA THR A 249 22.46 -10.94 47.53
C THR A 249 23.33 -9.94 46.77
N SER A 250 23.50 -8.75 47.35
CA SER A 250 24.50 -7.77 46.95
C SER A 250 25.91 -8.36 47.05
N ALA A 251 26.63 -8.36 45.93
CA ALA A 251 28.09 -8.43 45.92
C ALA A 251 28.61 -7.17 45.21
N GLU A 252 29.20 -6.32 46.03
CA GLU A 252 29.94 -5.13 45.68
C GLU A 252 31.13 -5.49 44.75
N THR A 253 31.27 -4.82 43.62
CA THR A 253 32.50 -4.84 42.82
C THR A 253 32.73 -3.47 42.22
N ALA A 254 33.90 -2.92 42.56
CA ALA A 254 34.39 -1.58 42.22
C ALA A 254 34.34 -1.23 40.72
N PRO A 255 34.24 0.07 40.37
CA PRO A 255 34.18 0.52 38.99
C PRO A 255 35.50 0.25 38.26
N ARG A 256 35.46 -0.64 37.28
CA ARG A 256 36.50 -0.73 36.25
C ARG A 256 36.19 0.28 35.17
N THR A 257 36.95 1.38 35.17
CA THR A 257 37.10 2.28 34.03
C THR A 257 37.57 1.45 32.84
N THR A 258 36.66 1.15 31.92
CA THR A 258 37.00 0.64 30.59
C THR A 258 37.00 1.84 29.66
N ALA A 259 38.18 2.17 29.15
CA ALA A 259 38.32 3.14 28.06
C ALA A 259 37.43 2.69 26.88
N PRO A 260 36.79 3.61 26.15
CA PRO A 260 36.01 3.26 24.98
C PRO A 260 36.92 2.52 24.00
N ALA A 261 36.52 1.31 23.61
CA ALA A 261 37.16 0.58 22.54
C ALA A 261 37.18 1.48 21.28
N PRO A 262 38.26 1.47 20.48
CA PRO A 262 38.29 2.22 19.23
C PRO A 262 37.07 1.82 18.41
N SER A 263 36.26 2.82 18.05
CA SER A 263 35.08 2.65 17.20
C SER A 263 35.49 1.87 15.96
N ALA A 264 34.93 0.69 15.77
CA ALA A 264 35.10 -0.06 14.53
C ALA A 264 34.78 0.88 13.36
N PRO A 265 35.56 0.84 12.26
CA PRO A 265 35.26 1.64 11.10
C PRO A 265 33.81 1.36 10.67
N PRO A 266 33.05 2.39 10.25
CA PRO A 266 31.67 2.19 9.81
C PRO A 266 31.66 1.16 8.69
N LEU A 267 30.80 0.14 8.82
CA LEU A 267 30.67 -0.90 7.82
C LEU A 267 30.27 -0.26 6.48
N SER A 268 31.05 -0.53 5.44
CA SER A 268 30.79 -0.08 4.08
C SER A 268 29.90 -1.08 3.32
N LEU A 269 29.26 -0.61 2.24
CA LEU A 269 28.48 -1.45 1.33
C LEU A 269 29.07 -1.36 -0.09
N PRO A 270 30.14 -2.12 -0.40
CA PRO A 270 30.80 -2.03 -1.71
C PRO A 270 29.85 -2.52 -2.81
N LEU A 271 29.49 -1.65 -3.75
CA LEU A 271 28.55 -2.03 -4.81
C LEU A 271 29.18 -2.94 -5.86
N PRO A 272 28.45 -3.99 -6.31
CA PRO A 272 28.83 -4.75 -7.49
C PRO A 272 28.69 -3.91 -8.78
N PRO A 273 29.39 -4.26 -9.88
CA PRO A 273 29.43 -3.47 -11.12
C PRO A 273 28.09 -3.35 -11.88
N ASP A 274 27.10 -4.18 -11.56
CA ASP A 274 25.72 -4.08 -12.07
C ASP A 274 24.73 -4.35 -10.92
N PRO A 275 24.37 -3.34 -10.11
CA PRO A 275 23.50 -3.53 -8.97
C PRO A 275 22.09 -4.03 -9.35
N GLN A 276 21.71 -5.16 -8.76
CA GLN A 276 20.40 -5.80 -8.83
C GLN A 276 19.82 -5.78 -7.42
N LEU A 277 18.86 -4.88 -7.20
CA LEU A 277 18.32 -4.58 -5.89
C LEU A 277 17.12 -5.45 -5.56
N MET A 278 17.12 -6.01 -4.36
CA MET A 278 15.91 -6.51 -3.72
C MET A 278 15.65 -5.70 -2.45
N VAL A 279 14.42 -5.23 -2.28
CA VAL A 279 13.96 -4.64 -1.02
C VAL A 279 12.96 -5.60 -0.40
N LEU A 280 13.27 -6.13 0.78
CA LEU A 280 12.42 -7.06 1.52
C LEU A 280 12.00 -6.41 2.83
N GLY A 281 10.70 -6.40 3.09
CA GLY A 281 10.15 -5.86 4.34
C GLY A 281 8.68 -6.18 4.56
N ASP A 282 8.04 -5.34 5.37
CA ASP A 282 6.67 -5.49 5.84
C ASP A 282 5.68 -4.56 5.11
N ALA A 283 4.62 -4.12 5.79
CA ALA A 283 3.64 -3.14 5.30
C ALA A 283 4.28 -1.80 4.87
N THR A 284 5.37 -1.37 5.51
CA THR A 284 6.05 -0.13 5.16
C THR A 284 6.74 -0.27 3.81
N THR A 285 7.49 -1.35 3.59
CA THR A 285 8.05 -1.70 2.26
C THR A 285 6.96 -1.97 1.23
N HIS A 286 5.81 -2.51 1.65
CA HIS A 286 4.68 -2.69 0.75
C HIS A 286 4.16 -1.35 0.19
N GLY A 287 4.38 -0.24 0.90
CA GLY A 287 3.86 1.08 0.54
C GLY A 287 2.49 1.35 1.15
N VAL A 288 2.15 0.73 2.30
CA VAL A 288 0.92 1.08 3.01
C VAL A 288 0.92 2.56 3.38
N GLY A 289 -0.21 3.23 3.13
CA GLY A 289 -0.37 4.67 3.26
C GLY A 289 0.13 5.50 2.07
N ALA A 290 0.82 4.89 1.09
CA ALA A 290 1.14 5.51 -0.20
C ALA A 290 -0.02 5.40 -1.21
N GLN A 291 -0.25 6.44 -1.98
CA GLN A 291 -1.32 6.60 -2.97
C GLN A 291 -0.80 7.31 -4.23
N PRO A 292 -0.51 6.60 -5.34
CA PRO A 292 -0.60 5.14 -5.49
C PRO A 292 0.46 4.40 -4.65
N GLN A 293 0.32 3.07 -4.48
CA GLN A 293 1.30 2.22 -3.79
C GLN A 293 2.74 2.42 -4.31
N SER A 294 2.89 2.66 -5.62
CA SER A 294 4.18 2.92 -6.27
C SER A 294 4.85 4.22 -5.82
N ALA A 295 4.16 5.07 -5.06
CA ALA A 295 4.74 6.23 -4.37
C ALA A 295 5.33 5.83 -2.99
N GLY A 296 5.32 4.54 -2.66
CA GLY A 296 5.96 3.98 -1.48
C GLY A 296 7.48 4.05 -1.58
N TRP A 297 8.14 4.18 -0.44
CA TRP A 297 9.57 4.52 -0.39
C TRP A 297 10.47 3.57 -1.19
N ALA A 298 10.18 2.25 -1.14
CA ALA A 298 10.99 1.24 -1.81
C ALA A 298 10.92 1.37 -3.35
N TYR A 299 9.77 1.78 -3.88
CA TYR A 299 9.57 2.02 -5.31
C TYR A 299 10.24 3.33 -5.74
N GLU A 300 10.14 4.38 -4.92
CA GLU A 300 10.81 5.65 -5.15
C GLU A 300 12.35 5.48 -5.14
N VAL A 301 12.90 4.69 -4.21
CA VAL A 301 14.33 4.32 -4.19
C VAL A 301 14.73 3.60 -5.48
N ALA A 302 13.90 2.68 -5.96
CA ALA A 302 14.15 1.99 -7.23
C ALA A 302 14.26 2.98 -8.41
N VAL A 303 13.38 3.98 -8.44
CA VAL A 303 13.41 5.05 -9.44
C VAL A 303 14.66 5.94 -9.28
N MET A 304 14.97 6.36 -8.06
CA MET A 304 16.12 7.23 -7.77
C MET A 304 17.46 6.59 -8.12
N LEU A 305 17.61 5.29 -7.86
CA LEU A 305 18.84 4.55 -8.14
C LEU A 305 18.94 4.12 -9.61
N GLY A 306 17.80 3.91 -10.29
CA GLY A 306 17.76 3.39 -11.65
C GLY A 306 18.24 1.94 -11.79
N TRP A 307 18.38 1.22 -10.66
CA TRP A 307 18.80 -0.18 -10.63
C TRP A 307 17.64 -1.10 -10.96
N ARG A 308 17.93 -2.26 -11.56
CA ARG A 308 16.90 -3.29 -11.71
C ARG A 308 16.52 -3.78 -10.32
N THR A 309 15.26 -3.57 -9.96
CA THR A 309 14.79 -3.71 -8.58
C THR A 309 13.55 -4.59 -8.49
N GLU A 310 13.50 -5.48 -7.51
CA GLU A 310 12.27 -6.12 -7.05
C GLU A 310 11.93 -5.70 -5.62
N VAL A 311 10.69 -5.25 -5.42
CA VAL A 311 10.16 -4.88 -4.10
C VAL A 311 9.28 -6.00 -3.58
N HIS A 312 9.65 -6.54 -2.42
CA HIS A 312 8.97 -7.62 -1.72
C HIS A 312 8.54 -7.12 -0.33
N GLY A 313 7.59 -6.20 -0.31
CA GLY A 313 6.92 -5.77 0.91
C GLY A 313 5.62 -6.53 1.12
N TYR A 314 5.48 -7.21 2.26
CA TYR A 314 4.28 -8.00 2.57
C TYR A 314 3.83 -7.72 4.01
N PRO A 315 2.64 -7.13 4.22
CA PRO A 315 2.07 -6.97 5.54
C PRO A 315 2.01 -8.30 6.30
N GLY A 316 2.20 -8.27 7.61
CA GLY A 316 2.06 -9.45 8.48
C GLY A 316 3.28 -10.38 8.51
N SER A 317 4.45 -9.93 8.07
CA SER A 317 5.70 -10.68 8.11
C SER A 317 6.83 -9.82 8.67
N GLY A 318 7.67 -10.39 9.54
CA GLY A 318 8.83 -9.73 10.16
C GLY A 318 10.03 -10.67 10.29
N PHE A 319 11.02 -10.28 11.08
CA PHE A 319 12.21 -11.10 11.35
C PHE A 319 11.89 -12.35 12.18
N THR A 320 10.99 -12.21 13.15
CA THR A 320 10.55 -13.30 14.03
C THR A 320 9.09 -13.68 13.81
N THR A 321 8.32 -12.75 13.22
CA THR A 321 6.87 -12.85 13.14
C THR A 321 6.39 -13.39 11.79
N ALA A 322 5.48 -14.36 11.88
CA ALA A 322 4.65 -14.87 10.81
C ALA A 322 3.19 -14.82 11.30
N THR A 323 2.31 -14.16 10.56
CA THR A 323 0.88 -14.03 10.92
C THR A 323 0.01 -14.91 10.02
N ASP A 324 -1.28 -15.01 10.30
CA ASP A 324 -2.23 -15.69 9.40
C ASP A 324 -2.35 -15.00 8.02
N ILE A 325 -1.97 -13.71 7.95
CA ILE A 325 -1.92 -12.94 6.70
C ILE A 325 -0.70 -13.32 5.87
N ASN A 326 0.44 -13.58 6.54
CA ASN A 326 1.63 -14.13 5.91
C ASN A 326 2.35 -15.09 6.87
N PRO A 327 2.23 -16.41 6.64
CA PRO A 327 2.71 -17.42 7.59
C PRO A 327 4.23 -17.64 7.50
N ARG A 328 4.99 -16.66 6.99
CA ARG A 328 6.43 -16.77 6.78
C ARG A 328 7.20 -15.59 7.34
N THR A 329 8.28 -15.88 8.06
CA THR A 329 9.28 -14.89 8.47
C THR A 329 10.11 -14.42 7.27
N PHE A 330 10.90 -13.36 7.43
CA PHE A 330 11.80 -12.89 6.38
C PHE A 330 12.81 -13.95 5.92
N ALA A 331 13.39 -14.72 6.83
CA ALA A 331 14.31 -15.82 6.47
C ALA A 331 13.61 -16.89 5.60
N GLN A 332 12.37 -17.25 5.92
CA GLN A 332 11.60 -18.21 5.12
C GLN A 332 11.21 -17.64 3.76
N ARG A 333 10.90 -16.34 3.70
CA ARG A 333 10.61 -15.65 2.44
C ARG A 333 11.82 -15.57 1.54
N ILE A 334 13.03 -15.38 2.07
CA ILE A 334 14.27 -15.47 1.29
C ILE A 334 14.39 -16.84 0.63
N ALA A 335 14.13 -17.92 1.37
CA ALA A 335 14.18 -19.27 0.79
C ALA A 335 13.20 -19.44 -0.38
N ASP A 336 11.99 -18.89 -0.28
CA ASP A 336 11.02 -18.91 -1.39
C ASP A 336 11.48 -18.05 -2.57
N LEU A 337 12.00 -16.85 -2.30
CA LEU A 337 12.47 -15.92 -3.34
C LEU A 337 13.70 -16.45 -4.07
N ALA A 338 14.56 -17.22 -3.39
CA ALA A 338 15.70 -17.89 -4.00
C ALA A 338 15.32 -18.89 -5.10
N THR A 339 14.06 -19.35 -5.13
CA THR A 339 13.54 -20.22 -6.19
C THR A 339 13.07 -19.45 -7.43
N ARG A 340 13.02 -18.12 -7.37
CA ARG A 340 12.52 -17.26 -8.46
C ARG A 340 13.64 -16.83 -9.41
N PRO A 341 13.33 -16.39 -10.64
CA PRO A 341 14.33 -16.04 -11.64
C PRO A 341 15.20 -14.81 -11.34
N PHE A 342 14.76 -13.92 -10.43
CA PHE A 342 15.50 -12.71 -10.09
C PHE A 342 16.54 -12.99 -9.00
N VAL A 343 17.80 -12.64 -9.28
CA VAL A 343 18.94 -12.85 -8.37
C VAL A 343 19.50 -11.49 -7.95
N PRO A 344 19.25 -11.04 -6.72
CA PRO A 344 19.81 -9.78 -6.23
C PRO A 344 21.29 -9.93 -5.88
N ASN A 345 22.04 -8.85 -6.07
CA ASN A 345 23.39 -8.69 -5.53
C ASN A 345 23.48 -7.53 -4.53
N VAL A 346 22.39 -6.79 -4.34
CA VAL A 346 22.15 -5.86 -3.23
C VAL A 346 20.80 -6.16 -2.60
N LEU A 347 20.76 -6.32 -1.28
CA LEU A 347 19.56 -6.62 -0.50
C LEU A 347 19.38 -5.57 0.60
N VAL A 348 18.20 -4.95 0.63
CA VAL A 348 17.75 -4.10 1.72
C VAL A 348 16.72 -4.88 2.53
N LEU A 349 16.98 -5.03 3.83
CA LEU A 349 16.06 -5.63 4.79
C LEU A 349 15.45 -4.51 5.63
N GLN A 350 14.16 -4.23 5.47
CA GLN A 350 13.48 -3.22 6.28
C GLN A 350 12.72 -3.88 7.45
N GLY A 351 13.11 -3.50 8.66
CA GLY A 351 12.53 -3.93 9.93
C GLY A 351 11.24 -3.21 10.29
N GLY A 352 10.42 -3.84 11.14
CA GLY A 352 8.99 -3.51 11.25
C GLY A 352 8.40 -3.65 12.65
N ALA A 353 7.24 -3.02 12.86
CA ALA A 353 6.56 -3.02 14.16
C ALA A 353 6.06 -4.41 14.63
N LEU A 354 5.95 -5.37 13.71
CA LEU A 354 5.39 -6.69 13.96
C LEU A 354 6.19 -7.51 14.99
N ASP A 355 7.49 -7.27 15.09
CA ASP A 355 8.37 -8.01 16.00
C ASP A 355 8.31 -7.49 17.45
N ALA A 356 7.49 -6.47 17.75
CA ALA A 356 7.36 -5.87 19.08
C ALA A 356 6.93 -6.84 20.19
N GLY A 357 6.29 -7.97 19.84
CA GLY A 357 5.92 -9.02 20.79
C GLY A 357 7.04 -10.00 21.14
N ALA A 358 8.15 -9.98 20.41
CA ALA A 358 9.27 -10.90 20.60
C ALA A 358 10.32 -10.35 21.58
N THR A 359 11.18 -11.23 22.11
CA THR A 359 12.30 -10.80 22.95
C THR A 359 13.39 -10.16 22.10
N ALA A 360 14.14 -9.25 22.70
CA ALA A 360 15.29 -8.61 22.03
C ALA A 360 16.31 -9.61 21.46
N ALA A 361 16.54 -10.73 22.15
CA ALA A 361 17.42 -11.80 21.67
C ALA A 361 16.82 -12.48 20.43
N ALA A 362 15.53 -12.84 20.46
CA ALA A 362 14.86 -13.45 19.33
C ALA A 362 14.85 -12.55 18.08
N ILE A 363 14.65 -11.24 18.26
CA ILE A 363 14.71 -10.27 17.15
C ILE A 363 16.12 -10.21 16.56
N SER A 364 17.14 -10.09 17.41
CA SER A 364 18.54 -10.06 16.98
C SER A 364 18.92 -11.34 16.21
N ASP A 365 18.50 -12.50 16.73
CA ASP A 365 18.70 -13.81 16.10
C ASP A 365 17.93 -13.94 14.77
N GLY A 366 16.71 -13.38 14.70
CA GLY A 366 15.89 -13.34 13.50
C GLY A 366 16.52 -12.52 12.37
N VAL A 367 17.10 -11.35 12.69
CA VAL A 367 17.88 -10.55 11.73
C VAL A 367 19.10 -11.33 11.26
N LEU A 368 19.88 -11.90 12.18
CA LEU A 368 21.07 -12.71 11.84
C LEU A 368 20.70 -13.88 10.94
N ALA A 369 19.66 -14.63 11.28
CA ALA A 369 19.16 -15.76 10.49
C ALA A 369 18.71 -15.32 9.08
N THR A 370 18.06 -14.16 8.97
CA THR A 370 17.63 -13.59 7.69
C THR A 370 18.83 -13.23 6.81
N VAL A 371 19.85 -12.57 7.37
CA VAL A 371 21.09 -12.25 6.63
C VAL A 371 21.84 -13.51 6.20
N MET A 372 21.93 -14.52 7.07
CA MET A 372 22.58 -15.78 6.73
C MET A 372 21.82 -16.56 5.65
N ALA A 373 20.49 -16.54 5.69
CA ALA A 373 19.65 -17.10 4.62
C ALA A 373 19.91 -16.38 3.27
N ALA A 374 20.03 -15.05 3.27
CA ALA A 374 20.34 -14.28 2.07
C ALA A 374 21.71 -14.67 1.48
N ARG A 375 22.75 -14.74 2.32
CA ARG A 375 24.11 -15.11 1.89
C ARG A 375 24.20 -16.55 1.39
N ALA A 376 23.41 -17.46 1.97
CA ALA A 376 23.31 -18.83 1.51
C ALA A 376 22.59 -18.94 0.16
N ALA A 377 21.52 -18.16 -0.04
CA ALA A 377 20.74 -18.14 -1.28
C ALA A 377 21.49 -17.44 -2.44
N TRP A 378 22.17 -16.33 -2.13
CA TRP A 378 22.79 -15.44 -3.12
C TRP A 378 24.23 -15.13 -2.70
N PRO A 379 25.20 -15.99 -3.07
CA PRO A 379 26.60 -15.77 -2.73
C PRO A 379 27.12 -14.41 -3.22
N GLY A 380 27.74 -13.65 -2.32
CA GLY A 380 28.28 -12.33 -2.62
C GLY A 380 27.29 -11.17 -2.52
N VAL A 381 26.02 -11.43 -2.16
CA VAL A 381 25.02 -10.38 -1.94
C VAL A 381 25.48 -9.39 -0.88
N GLN A 382 25.39 -8.11 -1.21
CA GLN A 382 25.62 -7.01 -0.28
C GLN A 382 24.32 -6.73 0.46
N VAL A 383 24.34 -6.74 1.79
CA VAL A 383 23.13 -6.60 2.61
C VAL A 383 23.22 -5.36 3.46
N VAL A 384 22.14 -4.59 3.54
CA VAL A 384 21.96 -3.49 4.50
C VAL A 384 20.62 -3.67 5.21
N VAL A 385 20.61 -3.42 6.51
CA VAL A 385 19.39 -3.40 7.32
C VAL A 385 18.94 -1.95 7.50
N LEU A 386 17.69 -1.67 7.14
CA LEU A 386 17.00 -0.42 7.46
C LEU A 386 16.13 -0.68 8.69
N GLY A 387 16.44 0.00 9.80
CA GLY A 387 15.69 -0.11 11.04
C GLY A 387 14.26 0.43 10.96
N ILE A 388 13.63 0.58 12.11
CA ILE A 388 12.23 1.01 12.22
C ILE A 388 12.02 2.35 11.53
N VAL A 389 11.15 2.33 10.54
CA VAL A 389 10.66 3.51 9.84
C VAL A 389 9.23 3.78 10.31
N SER A 390 9.05 4.68 11.28
CA SER A 390 7.73 5.07 11.75
C SER A 390 7.70 6.54 12.19
N PRO A 391 6.58 7.26 12.01
CA PRO A 391 6.38 8.54 12.66
C PRO A 391 6.33 8.39 14.20
N GLN A 392 6.63 9.47 14.93
CA GLN A 392 6.41 9.52 16.38
C GLN A 392 4.92 9.80 16.68
N PRO A 393 4.38 9.25 17.80
CA PRO A 393 5.09 8.60 18.90
C PRO A 393 5.43 7.11 18.69
N LEU A 394 4.91 6.44 17.66
CA LEU A 394 5.09 5.00 17.45
C LEU A 394 6.58 4.60 17.39
N ALA A 395 7.43 5.40 16.75
CA ALA A 395 8.88 5.15 16.73
C ALA A 395 9.53 5.12 18.13
N ASP A 396 9.03 5.89 19.09
CA ASP A 396 9.53 5.87 20.48
C ASP A 396 9.18 4.54 21.15
N GLU A 397 7.96 4.06 20.92
CA GLU A 397 7.46 2.79 21.45
C GLU A 397 8.22 1.58 20.87
N LEU A 398 8.69 1.70 19.62
CA LEU A 398 9.46 0.66 18.92
C LEU A 398 10.98 0.78 19.10
N SER A 399 11.46 1.71 19.93
CA SER A 399 12.91 1.91 20.15
C SER A 399 13.65 0.64 20.60
N ALA A 400 13.04 -0.17 21.46
CA ALA A 400 13.62 -1.44 21.90
C ALA A 400 13.70 -2.49 20.78
N VAL A 401 12.75 -2.47 19.85
CA VAL A 401 12.75 -3.33 18.66
C VAL A 401 13.86 -2.89 17.70
N ASN A 402 13.93 -1.60 17.39
CA ASN A 402 14.96 -1.01 16.53
C ASN A 402 16.38 -1.32 17.05
N GLU A 403 16.57 -1.23 18.37
CA GLU A 403 17.83 -1.57 19.01
C GLU A 403 18.20 -3.06 18.86
N ALA A 404 17.21 -3.95 18.96
CA ALA A 404 17.43 -5.37 18.75
C ALA A 404 17.75 -5.68 17.28
N GLU A 405 17.09 -5.00 16.33
CA GLU A 405 17.42 -5.13 14.90
C GLU A 405 18.86 -4.68 14.60
N ARG A 406 19.28 -3.56 15.21
CA ARG A 406 20.66 -3.06 15.11
C ARG A 406 21.67 -4.08 15.60
N ARG A 407 21.46 -4.65 16.80
CA ARG A 407 22.34 -5.70 17.34
C ARG A 407 22.41 -6.93 16.44
N GLY A 408 21.29 -7.33 15.84
CA GLY A 408 21.26 -8.42 14.86
C GLY A 408 22.06 -8.11 13.59
N ALA A 409 21.97 -6.88 13.08
CA ALA A 409 22.74 -6.42 11.93
C ALA A 409 24.26 -6.38 12.24
N GLU A 410 24.63 -5.87 13.41
CA GLU A 410 26.01 -5.87 13.91
C GLU A 410 26.56 -7.30 14.04
N ALA A 411 25.78 -8.22 14.62
CA ALA A 411 26.16 -9.62 14.76
C ALA A 411 26.34 -10.32 13.39
N ALA A 412 25.57 -9.91 12.38
CA ALA A 412 25.69 -10.41 11.02
C ALA A 412 26.83 -9.75 10.21
N GLY A 413 27.45 -8.70 10.75
CA GLY A 413 28.48 -7.91 10.08
C GLY A 413 27.96 -7.19 8.84
N VAL A 414 26.78 -6.58 8.93
CA VAL A 414 26.16 -5.79 7.85
C VAL A 414 25.83 -4.37 8.33
N PRO A 415 25.88 -3.35 7.45
CA PRO A 415 25.49 -2.00 7.83
C PRO A 415 24.04 -1.92 8.32
N PHE A 416 23.82 -1.06 9.31
CA PHE A 416 22.49 -0.70 9.82
C PHE A 416 22.25 0.80 9.58
N VAL A 417 21.16 1.13 8.90
CA VAL A 417 20.66 2.49 8.75
C VAL A 417 19.57 2.70 9.81
N ASP A 418 19.75 3.69 10.68
CA ASP A 418 18.88 3.93 11.84
C ASP A 418 18.03 5.20 11.65
N PRO A 419 16.77 5.10 11.22
CA PRO A 419 15.88 6.24 11.06
C PRO A 419 15.53 6.92 12.40
N VAL A 420 15.47 6.13 13.48
CA VAL A 420 15.10 6.60 14.82
C VAL A 420 16.23 7.46 15.37
N ALA A 421 17.46 6.94 15.41
CA ALA A 421 18.63 7.72 15.85
C ALA A 421 18.94 8.87 14.88
N GLY A 422 18.63 8.71 13.58
CA GLY A 422 18.76 9.75 12.57
C GLY A 422 17.74 10.88 12.68
N GLY A 423 16.72 10.76 13.55
CA GLY A 423 15.68 11.77 13.70
C GLY A 423 14.89 12.01 12.41
N TRP A 424 14.68 10.96 11.60
CA TRP A 424 14.01 11.09 10.31
C TRP A 424 12.58 11.61 10.48
N PHE A 425 11.94 11.20 11.58
CA PHE A 425 10.67 11.70 12.07
C PHE A 425 10.80 12.15 13.51
N THR A 426 10.29 13.34 13.81
CA THR A 426 10.30 13.93 15.16
C THR A 426 8.88 14.23 15.61
N ARG A 427 8.64 14.42 16.92
CA ARG A 427 7.30 14.69 17.47
C ARG A 427 6.67 15.91 16.80
N ASP A 428 7.50 16.91 16.47
CA ASP A 428 7.08 18.16 15.86
C ASP A 428 6.88 18.07 14.34
N SER A 429 7.27 16.98 13.69
CA SER A 429 7.19 16.83 12.23
C SER A 429 6.35 15.64 11.77
N SER A 430 6.14 14.65 12.64
CA SER A 430 5.50 13.37 12.33
C SER A 430 4.10 13.55 11.74
N PHE A 431 3.31 14.51 12.25
CA PHE A 431 1.96 14.79 11.74
C PHE A 431 1.89 15.09 10.22
N ARG A 432 3.00 15.54 9.61
CA ARG A 432 3.09 15.81 8.17
C ARG A 432 3.30 14.55 7.34
N PHE A 433 3.83 13.50 7.97
CA PHE A 433 4.30 12.28 7.33
C PHE A 433 3.45 11.06 7.70
N THR A 434 2.57 11.17 8.69
CA THR A 434 1.63 10.14 9.08
C THR A 434 0.39 10.15 8.18
N ALA A 435 -0.08 8.97 7.80
CA ALA A 435 -1.36 8.76 7.15
C ALA A 435 -2.51 9.00 8.14
N SER A 436 -3.74 9.01 7.63
CA SER A 436 -4.94 9.28 8.43
C SER A 436 -5.22 8.21 9.49
N ASP A 437 -4.62 7.03 9.38
CA ASP A 437 -4.70 5.96 10.37
C ASP A 437 -3.87 6.25 11.64
N GLY A 438 -2.99 7.26 11.61
CA GLY A 438 -2.15 7.63 12.73
C GLY A 438 -0.91 6.74 12.92
N GLU A 439 -0.71 5.73 12.07
CA GLU A 439 0.34 4.71 12.23
C GLU A 439 1.28 4.66 11.01
N HIS A 440 0.73 4.61 9.79
CA HIS A 440 1.52 4.43 8.58
C HIS A 440 2.04 5.76 8.00
N LEU A 441 2.97 5.66 7.06
CA LEU A 441 3.45 6.81 6.30
C LEU A 441 2.46 7.21 5.20
N ASN A 442 2.22 8.50 5.04
CA ASN A 442 1.58 9.06 3.84
C ASN A 442 2.60 9.24 2.69
N ASN A 443 2.16 9.71 1.52
CA ASN A 443 3.05 9.98 0.37
C ASN A 443 4.28 10.84 0.74
N PRO A 444 4.13 12.03 1.37
CA PRO A 444 5.27 12.78 1.87
C PRO A 444 6.21 11.99 2.78
N GLY A 445 5.67 11.13 3.66
CA GLY A 445 6.44 10.28 4.54
C GLY A 445 7.29 9.27 3.77
N HIS A 446 6.68 8.57 2.83
CA HIS A 446 7.38 7.63 1.94
C HIS A 446 8.46 8.31 1.10
N ALA A 447 8.16 9.47 0.50
CA ALA A 447 9.13 10.24 -0.27
C ALA A 447 10.33 10.67 0.59
N ARG A 448 10.10 11.10 1.84
CA ARG A 448 11.16 11.45 2.78
C ARG A 448 12.04 10.26 3.15
N VAL A 449 11.46 9.08 3.35
CA VAL A 449 12.23 7.86 3.61
C VAL A 449 13.09 7.51 2.41
N ALA A 450 12.55 7.60 1.19
CA ALA A 450 13.31 7.31 -0.02
C ALA A 450 14.53 8.24 -0.17
N GLU A 451 14.35 9.54 0.07
CA GLU A 451 15.43 10.53 0.02
C GLU A 451 16.50 10.23 1.08
N LEU A 452 16.11 10.09 2.34
CA LEU A 452 17.03 9.90 3.46
C LEU A 452 17.75 8.55 3.38
N PHE A 453 17.06 7.51 2.94
CA PHE A 453 17.65 6.19 2.73
C PHE A 453 18.65 6.20 1.57
N THR A 454 18.31 6.80 0.43
CA THR A 454 19.22 6.92 -0.71
C THR A 454 20.50 7.68 -0.33
N ALA A 455 20.37 8.75 0.47
CA ALA A 455 21.51 9.49 0.99
C ALA A 455 22.34 8.67 1.99
N ALA A 456 21.71 7.86 2.85
CA ALA A 456 22.42 6.95 3.74
C ALA A 456 23.16 5.85 2.96
N LEU A 457 22.51 5.25 1.97
CA LEU A 457 23.10 4.24 1.10
C LEU A 457 24.33 4.79 0.36
N THR A 458 24.23 5.99 -0.21
CA THR A 458 25.36 6.65 -0.90
C THR A 458 26.58 6.80 0.02
N ARG A 459 26.38 7.14 1.29
CA ARG A 459 27.46 7.24 2.28
C ARG A 459 28.08 5.89 2.61
N LEU A 460 27.26 4.84 2.72
CA LEU A 460 27.75 3.46 2.96
C LEU A 460 28.61 2.96 1.79
N VAL A 461 28.21 3.30 0.56
CA VAL A 461 28.97 2.95 -0.65
C VAL A 461 30.29 3.70 -0.72
N ALA A 462 30.31 5.00 -0.41
CA ALA A 462 31.52 5.81 -0.44
C ALA A 462 32.54 5.48 0.68
N ALA A 463 32.13 4.74 1.71
CA ALA A 463 32.99 4.35 2.84
C ALA A 463 33.83 3.09 2.57
N GLY A 464 33.55 2.36 1.49
CA GLY A 464 34.28 1.15 1.08
C GLY A 464 35.14 1.41 -0.15
#